data_AF-A0A0P9H291-F1
#
_entry.id   AF-A0A0P9H291-F1
#
_cell.length_a   1.000
_cell.length_b   1.000
_cell.length_c   1.000
_cell.angle_alpha   90.00
_cell.angle_beta   90.00
_cell.angle_gamma   90.00
#
_symmetry.space_group_name_H-M   'P 1'
#
loop_
_entity.id
_entity.type
_entity.pdbx_description
1 polymer ?
#
loop_
_entity_poly.entity_id
_entity_poly.type
_entity_poly.pdbx_seq_one_letter_code
_entity_poly.pdbx_strand_id
1 'polypeptide(L)'
;TGRRWRPCACFAVPLLLFAVALLVVRLFESRYVTVAFPAWVLVISAPLGARGPAREKTSARAGGLFGVLCALVLAVNAAVLFQPEHGLFSGAAVKEQWRDGVAAIAARAHPDDLLIVHPYYVLPMWQYYAPRVTPDPLPQPATFNVLGQGDCMNQRVPIECYRREYEKDFDAAARGHARMLMLIAPEHARTIDPPKTLAELQAEWEASPHADPNAKPPTEPDKYGVLGLRFQFASNQRTWPCGGDVFVGVEVMCASFPSRYQEK
;
A
#
# COMPACT_ATOMS: atom_id res chain seq x y z
N THR A 1 37.06 30.44 -30.27
CA THR A 1 36.51 29.10 -30.60
C THR A 1 35.60 28.64 -29.46
N GLY A 2 34.33 29.09 -29.50
CA GLY A 2 33.35 28.83 -28.43
C GLY A 2 32.76 27.42 -28.54
N ARG A 3 33.09 26.56 -27.57
CA ARG A 3 32.54 25.21 -27.44
C ARG A 3 31.06 25.35 -27.04
N ARG A 4 30.15 25.21 -28.00
CA ARG A 4 28.69 25.08 -27.74
C ARG A 4 28.48 23.83 -26.90
N TRP A 5 28.31 23.99 -25.60
CA TRP A 5 27.79 22.94 -24.73
C TRP A 5 26.42 22.52 -25.29
N ARG A 6 26.33 21.31 -25.84
CA ARG A 6 25.08 20.73 -26.32
C ARG A 6 24.24 20.37 -25.09
N PRO A 7 23.19 21.13 -24.73
CA PRO A 7 22.39 20.84 -23.53
C PRO A 7 21.67 19.49 -23.65
N CYS A 8 21.45 19.01 -24.87
CA CYS A 8 20.73 17.77 -25.16
C CYS A 8 21.35 16.52 -24.53
N ALA A 9 22.68 16.43 -24.40
CA ALA A 9 23.33 15.22 -23.88
C ALA A 9 23.18 15.07 -22.36
N CYS A 10 23.18 16.18 -21.61
CA CYS A 10 23.02 16.15 -20.16
C CYS A 10 21.59 15.85 -19.69
N PHE A 11 20.58 16.07 -20.55
CA PHE A 11 19.17 15.81 -20.23
C PHE A 11 18.64 14.50 -20.82
N ALA A 12 19.12 14.09 -22.00
CA ALA A 12 18.67 12.86 -22.63
C ALA A 12 19.12 11.61 -21.87
N VAL A 13 20.33 11.62 -21.27
CA VAL A 13 20.86 10.46 -20.53
C VAL A 13 20.05 10.17 -19.26
N PRO A 14 19.74 11.14 -18.38
CA PRO A 14 18.84 10.90 -17.25
C PRO A 14 17.44 10.43 -17.66
N LEU A 15 16.90 10.96 -18.76
CA LEU A 15 15.58 10.55 -19.28
C LEU A 15 15.57 9.12 -19.80
N LEU A 16 16.62 8.69 -20.51
CA LEU A 16 16.77 7.33 -21.00
C LEU A 16 16.97 6.35 -19.84
N LEU A 17 17.80 6.70 -18.86
CA LEU A 17 17.99 5.91 -17.65
C LEU A 17 16.69 5.81 -16.84
N PHE A 18 15.90 6.88 -16.77
CA PHE A 18 14.58 6.88 -16.15
C PHE A 18 13.59 5.97 -16.89
N ALA A 19 13.54 6.05 -18.22
CA ALA A 19 12.69 5.17 -19.04
C ALA A 19 13.08 3.69 -18.91
N VAL A 20 14.38 3.38 -18.83
CA VAL A 20 14.88 2.02 -18.58
C VAL A 20 14.54 1.58 -17.15
N ALA A 21 14.64 2.45 -16.15
CA ALA A 21 14.26 2.13 -14.77
C ALA A 21 12.78 1.77 -14.63
N LEU A 22 11.89 2.43 -15.40
CA LEU A 22 10.45 2.09 -15.45
C LEU A 22 10.18 0.66 -15.99
N LEU A 23 11.10 0.07 -16.76
CA LEU A 23 10.97 -1.31 -17.23
C LEU A 23 11.33 -2.34 -16.15
N VAL A 24 12.07 -1.94 -15.10
CA VAL A 24 12.62 -2.83 -14.08
C VAL A 24 11.91 -2.67 -12.74
N VAL A 25 11.50 -1.45 -12.38
CA VAL A 25 10.89 -1.15 -11.08
C VAL A 25 9.38 -1.28 -11.16
N ARG A 26 8.82 -2.36 -10.60
CA ARG A 26 7.37 -2.60 -10.53
C ARG A 26 6.61 -1.66 -9.58
N LEU A 27 7.31 -0.99 -8.66
CA LEU A 27 6.74 -0.09 -7.65
C LEU A 27 7.37 1.29 -7.81
N PHE A 28 6.89 2.05 -8.79
CA PHE A 28 7.36 3.39 -9.03
C PHE A 28 6.47 4.40 -8.30
N GLU A 29 6.96 4.95 -7.18
CA GLU A 29 6.23 6.00 -6.48
C GLU A 29 6.30 7.34 -7.24
N SER A 30 5.14 7.98 -7.40
CA SER A 30 4.98 9.25 -8.12
C SER A 30 5.93 10.37 -7.66
N ARG A 31 6.39 10.33 -6.41
CA ARG A 31 7.38 11.27 -5.83
C ARG A 31 8.71 11.31 -6.58
N TYR A 32 9.09 10.24 -7.29
CA TYR A 32 10.34 10.22 -8.04
C TYR A 32 10.24 10.96 -9.39
N VAL A 33 9.04 11.15 -9.94
CA VAL A 33 8.81 12.00 -11.13
C VAL A 33 9.02 13.47 -10.80
N THR A 34 8.71 13.87 -9.57
CA THR A 34 8.81 15.27 -9.12
C THR A 34 10.23 15.82 -9.28
N VAL A 35 11.26 14.97 -9.13
CA VAL A 35 12.67 15.36 -9.31
C VAL A 35 13.00 15.60 -10.79
N ALA A 36 12.42 14.82 -11.71
CA ALA A 36 12.61 14.98 -13.15
C ALA A 36 11.68 16.04 -13.77
N PHE A 37 10.65 16.48 -13.04
CA PHE A 37 9.62 17.38 -13.55
C PHE A 37 10.16 18.72 -14.08
N PRO A 38 11.10 19.43 -13.41
CA PRO A 38 11.65 20.67 -13.96
C PRO A 38 12.37 20.47 -15.30
N ALA A 39 13.06 19.34 -15.48
CA ALA A 39 13.72 19.01 -16.75
C ALA A 39 12.69 18.75 -17.86
N TRP A 40 11.59 18.06 -17.54
CA TRP A 40 10.47 17.87 -18.47
C TRP A 40 9.83 19.21 -18.89
N VAL A 41 9.59 20.11 -17.95
CA VAL A 41 9.06 21.45 -18.23
C VAL A 41 10.01 22.23 -19.15
N LEU A 42 11.32 22.14 -18.94
CA LEU A 42 12.31 22.80 -19.81
C LEU A 42 12.35 22.20 -21.23
N VAL A 43 12.27 20.88 -21.37
CA VAL A 43 12.23 20.22 -22.69
C VAL A 43 10.96 20.60 -23.46
N ILE A 44 9.81 20.64 -22.77
CA ILE A 44 8.52 21.00 -23.37
C ILE A 44 8.46 22.50 -23.72
N SER A 45 9.08 23.37 -22.91
CA SER A 45 9.06 24.83 -23.12
C SER A 45 10.20 25.38 -23.99
N ALA A 46 11.29 24.63 -24.21
CA ALA A 46 12.44 25.06 -25.01
C ALA A 46 12.06 25.61 -26.41
N PRO A 47 11.08 25.05 -27.14
CA PRO A 47 10.70 25.58 -28.45
C PRO A 47 9.88 26.87 -28.39
N LEU A 48 9.28 27.20 -27.24
CA LEU A 48 8.57 28.47 -27.01
C LEU A 48 9.56 29.63 -26.86
N GLY A 49 10.72 29.40 -26.24
CA GLY A 49 11.78 30.40 -26.07
C GLY A 49 12.71 30.57 -27.28
N ALA A 50 12.67 29.65 -28.27
CA ALA A 50 13.50 29.70 -29.47
C ALA A 50 12.95 30.61 -30.59
N ARG A 51 11.82 31.29 -30.37
CA ARG A 51 11.25 32.28 -31.29
C ARG A 51 12.01 33.62 -31.19
N GLY A 52 13.24 33.64 -31.71
CA GLY A 52 13.94 34.89 -32.02
C GLY A 52 13.39 35.56 -33.29
N PRO A 53 13.55 36.87 -33.47
CA PRO A 53 12.94 37.65 -34.57
C PRO A 53 13.52 37.37 -35.98
N ALA A 54 14.34 36.33 -36.17
CA ALA A 54 15.17 36.16 -37.37
C ALA A 54 15.02 34.82 -38.12
N ARG A 55 13.88 34.12 -38.03
CA ARG A 55 13.68 32.88 -38.80
C ARG A 55 12.27 32.72 -39.36
N GLU A 56 11.78 33.77 -40.01
CA GLU A 56 10.77 33.64 -41.05
C GLU A 56 11.39 32.92 -42.26
N LYS A 57 10.93 31.68 -42.51
CA LYS A 57 10.74 31.06 -43.85
C LYS A 57 10.76 29.53 -43.86
N THR A 58 11.03 28.84 -42.74
CA THR A 58 11.09 27.35 -42.73
C THR A 58 10.16 26.61 -41.76
N SER A 59 9.17 27.24 -41.11
CA SER A 59 8.53 26.58 -39.94
C SER A 59 7.01 26.74 -39.77
N ALA A 60 6.21 26.94 -40.82
CA ALA A 60 4.75 26.88 -40.64
C ALA A 60 4.29 25.46 -40.22
N ARG A 61 4.84 24.40 -40.85
CA ARG A 61 4.55 23.01 -40.49
C ARG A 61 5.12 22.56 -39.14
N ALA A 62 6.35 22.98 -38.81
CA ALA A 62 6.97 22.64 -37.53
C ALA A 62 6.34 23.39 -36.34
N GLY A 63 5.81 24.60 -36.56
CA GLY A 63 5.01 25.31 -35.57
C GLY A 63 3.65 24.64 -35.30
N GLY A 64 3.01 24.11 -36.35
CA GLY A 64 1.77 23.33 -36.23
C GLY A 64 1.97 22.02 -35.48
N LEU A 65 3.00 21.25 -35.82
CA LEU A 65 3.31 19.98 -35.15
C LEU A 65 3.64 20.19 -33.67
N PHE A 66 4.40 21.24 -33.34
CA PHE A 66 4.72 21.58 -31.96
C PHE A 66 3.49 22.03 -31.16
N GLY A 67 2.62 22.86 -31.76
CA GLY A 67 1.35 23.25 -31.14
C GLY A 67 0.45 22.04 -30.84
N VAL A 68 0.37 21.09 -31.78
CA VAL A 68 -0.36 19.82 -31.59
C VAL A 68 0.24 18.99 -30.47
N LEU A 69 1.58 18.90 -30.38
CA LEU A 69 2.25 18.13 -29.34
C LEU A 69 2.08 18.75 -27.95
N CYS A 70 2.16 20.08 -27.83
CA CYS A 70 1.82 20.79 -26.59
C CYS A 70 0.36 20.59 -26.19
N ALA A 71 -0.57 20.70 -27.15
CA ALA A 71 -1.98 20.47 -26.89
C ALA A 71 -2.26 19.04 -26.42
N LEU A 72 -1.60 18.04 -27.02
CA LEU A 72 -1.67 16.65 -26.58
C LEU A 72 -1.10 16.47 -25.18
N VAL A 73 0.05 17.06 -24.86
CA VAL A 73 0.62 16.99 -23.50
C VAL A 73 -0.33 17.62 -22.48
N LEU A 74 -0.89 18.79 -22.77
CA LEU A 74 -1.87 19.44 -21.89
C LEU A 74 -3.15 18.60 -21.74
N ALA A 75 -3.64 18.00 -22.82
CA ALA A 75 -4.80 17.12 -22.80
C ALA A 75 -4.54 15.86 -21.96
N VAL A 76 -3.36 15.25 -22.07
CA VAL A 76 -2.95 14.10 -21.25
C VAL A 76 -2.85 14.50 -19.78
N ASN A 77 -2.22 15.64 -19.46
CA ASN A 77 -2.14 16.12 -18.07
C ASN A 77 -3.53 16.42 -17.50
N ALA A 78 -4.41 17.07 -18.27
CA ALA A 78 -5.79 17.30 -17.87
C ALA A 78 -6.52 15.97 -17.64
N ALA A 79 -6.41 15.01 -18.57
CA ALA A 79 -7.03 13.70 -18.44
C ALA A 79 -6.53 12.94 -17.20
N VAL A 80 -5.23 13.03 -16.86
CA VAL A 80 -4.64 12.44 -15.65
C VAL A 80 -5.25 13.05 -14.37
N LEU A 81 -5.50 14.36 -14.34
CA LEU A 81 -6.15 15.00 -13.18
C LEU A 81 -7.57 14.50 -12.93
N PHE A 82 -8.26 14.03 -13.97
CA PHE A 82 -9.61 13.46 -13.91
C PHE A 82 -9.62 11.93 -14.03
N GLN A 83 -8.47 11.26 -13.94
CA GLN A 83 -8.44 9.80 -13.94
C GLN A 83 -9.29 9.24 -12.79
N PRO A 84 -10.13 8.22 -13.02
CA PRO A 84 -10.81 7.52 -11.94
C PRO A 84 -9.79 7.02 -10.91
N GLU A 85 -10.14 7.12 -9.62
CA GLU A 85 -9.38 6.61 -8.45
C GLU A 85 -8.03 7.28 -8.15
N HIS A 86 -7.30 7.78 -9.15
CA HIS A 86 -5.96 8.36 -8.98
C HIS A 86 -5.86 9.84 -9.36
N GLY A 87 -6.88 10.38 -10.03
CA GLY A 87 -6.93 11.79 -10.39
C GLY A 87 -7.19 12.67 -9.17
N LEU A 88 -6.52 13.84 -9.12
CA LEU A 88 -6.71 14.83 -8.06
C LEU A 88 -8.17 15.28 -7.93
N PHE A 89 -8.91 15.29 -9.05
CA PHE A 89 -10.32 15.69 -9.11
C PHE A 89 -11.29 14.51 -9.26
N SER A 90 -10.82 13.28 -9.05
CA SER A 90 -11.65 12.08 -9.14
C SER A 90 -12.71 11.99 -8.01
N GLY A 91 -12.53 12.76 -6.93
CA GLY A 91 -13.34 12.65 -5.73
C GLY A 91 -13.05 11.39 -4.90
N ALA A 92 -12.20 10.49 -5.41
CA ALA A 92 -11.71 9.34 -4.65
C ALA A 92 -10.80 9.83 -3.50
N ALA A 93 -10.77 9.07 -2.41
CA ALA A 93 -9.84 9.36 -1.33
C ALA A 93 -8.41 9.25 -1.86
N VAL A 94 -7.74 10.39 -2.02
CA VAL A 94 -6.37 10.47 -2.56
C VAL A 94 -5.33 9.95 -1.57
N LYS A 95 -5.76 9.68 -0.33
CA LYS A 95 -4.94 9.19 0.78
C LYS A 95 -5.71 8.16 1.58
N GLU A 96 -4.93 7.34 2.27
CA GLU A 96 -5.41 6.33 3.20
C GLU A 96 -6.35 6.91 4.26
N GLN A 97 -7.52 6.28 4.42
CA GLN A 97 -8.61 6.72 5.29
C GLN A 97 -8.41 6.27 6.75
N TRP A 98 -7.24 6.60 7.31
CA TRP A 98 -6.89 6.24 8.69
C TRP A 98 -7.89 6.75 9.73
N ARG A 99 -8.39 7.98 9.55
CA ARG A 99 -9.38 8.56 10.47
C ARG A 99 -10.66 7.72 10.53
N ASP A 100 -11.14 7.28 9.37
CA ASP A 100 -12.39 6.51 9.25
C ASP A 100 -12.20 5.10 9.84
N GLY A 101 -11.06 4.45 9.57
CA GLY A 101 -10.71 3.17 10.19
C GLY A 101 -10.60 3.25 11.73
N VAL A 102 -9.97 4.29 12.26
CA VAL A 102 -9.85 4.50 13.71
C VAL A 102 -11.21 4.85 14.34
N ALA A 103 -12.05 5.63 13.65
CA ALA A 103 -13.41 5.92 14.11
C ALA A 103 -14.27 4.64 14.13
N ALA A 104 -14.13 3.76 13.13
CA ALA A 104 -14.83 2.48 13.09
C ALA A 104 -14.41 1.54 14.21
N ILE A 105 -13.13 1.56 14.60
CA ILE A 105 -12.66 0.86 15.81
C ILE A 105 -13.27 1.49 17.06
N ALA A 106 -13.19 2.81 17.20
CA ALA A 106 -13.71 3.52 18.37
C ALA A 106 -15.21 3.28 18.61
N ALA A 107 -16.00 3.13 17.53
CA ALA A 107 -17.43 2.85 17.62
C ALA A 107 -17.78 1.47 18.22
N ARG A 108 -16.83 0.52 18.28
CA ARG A 108 -17.08 -0.86 18.73
C ARG A 108 -16.10 -1.38 19.77
N ALA A 109 -15.01 -0.67 20.02
CA ALA A 109 -13.95 -1.10 20.92
C ALA A 109 -14.45 -1.18 22.37
N HIS A 110 -14.07 -2.25 23.05
CA HIS A 110 -14.27 -2.47 24.47
C HIS A 110 -12.90 -2.50 25.16
N PRO A 111 -12.75 -2.06 26.43
CA PRO A 111 -11.47 -2.11 27.14
C PRO A 111 -10.81 -3.51 27.20
N ASP A 112 -11.63 -4.57 27.18
CA ASP A 112 -11.17 -5.96 27.17
C ASP A 112 -10.79 -6.49 25.76
N ASP A 113 -10.86 -5.67 24.71
CA ASP A 113 -10.44 -6.06 23.38
C ASP A 113 -8.92 -5.95 23.23
N LEU A 114 -8.32 -6.93 22.56
CA LEU A 114 -6.97 -6.76 22.03
C LEU A 114 -7.06 -5.94 20.74
N LEU A 115 -6.44 -4.77 20.72
CA LEU A 115 -6.26 -4.00 19.50
C LEU A 115 -4.89 -4.31 18.88
N ILE A 116 -4.85 -4.60 17.60
CA ILE A 116 -3.63 -4.80 16.83
C ILE A 116 -3.54 -3.75 15.72
N VAL A 117 -2.39 -3.11 15.59
CA VAL A 117 -2.09 -2.20 14.49
C VAL A 117 -1.00 -2.81 13.63
N HIS A 118 -1.29 -2.97 12.34
CA HIS A 118 -0.41 -3.63 11.40
C HIS A 118 -0.32 -2.89 10.05
N PRO A 119 0.88 -2.69 9.49
CA PRO A 119 2.18 -3.03 10.04
C PRO A 119 2.61 -2.11 11.19
N TYR A 120 3.62 -2.52 11.98
CA TYR A 120 4.03 -1.79 13.19
C TYR A 120 4.34 -0.30 12.96
N TYR A 121 4.87 0.05 11.78
CA TYR A 121 5.28 1.41 11.46
C TYR A 121 4.11 2.38 11.18
N VAL A 122 2.86 1.90 11.11
CA VAL A 122 1.66 2.75 11.01
C VAL A 122 1.09 3.14 12.37
N LEU A 123 1.69 2.68 13.47
CA LEU A 123 1.34 3.08 14.84
C LEU A 123 1.27 4.62 15.05
N PRO A 124 2.13 5.45 14.45
CA PRO A 124 2.00 6.90 14.55
C PRO A 124 0.67 7.44 13.99
N MET A 125 0.07 6.79 12.98
CA MET A 125 -1.24 7.18 12.46
C MET A 125 -2.33 6.91 13.50
N TRP A 126 -2.27 5.75 14.19
CA TRP A 126 -3.16 5.47 15.32
C TRP A 126 -3.03 6.53 16.42
N GLN A 127 -1.80 6.78 16.89
CA GLN A 127 -1.54 7.75 17.95
C GLN A 127 -2.02 9.17 17.59
N TYR A 128 -1.96 9.52 16.31
CA TYR A 128 -2.47 10.79 15.83
C TYR A 128 -4.00 10.84 15.81
N TYR A 129 -4.69 9.82 15.27
CA TYR A 129 -6.14 9.88 15.07
C TYR A 129 -6.98 9.43 16.27
N ALA A 130 -6.50 8.48 17.08
CA ALA A 130 -7.25 7.93 18.23
C ALA A 130 -7.81 9.01 19.18
N PRO A 131 -7.01 9.95 19.72
CA PRO A 131 -7.53 11.00 20.61
C PRO A 131 -8.39 12.05 19.89
N ARG A 132 -8.45 12.04 18.56
CA ARG A 132 -9.20 13.00 17.74
C ARG A 132 -10.56 12.46 17.28
N VAL A 133 -10.76 11.14 17.32
CA VAL A 133 -12.05 10.53 16.96
C VAL A 133 -12.94 10.31 18.17
N THR A 134 -12.36 10.05 19.35
CA THR A 134 -13.10 9.87 20.59
C THR A 134 -12.30 10.43 21.78
N PRO A 135 -12.98 11.04 22.78
CA PRO A 135 -12.34 11.38 24.05
C PRO A 135 -12.14 10.15 24.95
N ASP A 136 -12.86 9.05 24.72
CA ASP A 136 -12.79 7.86 25.56
C ASP A 136 -11.48 7.10 25.33
N PRO A 137 -10.86 6.55 26.39
CA PRO A 137 -9.62 5.80 26.25
C PRO A 137 -9.86 4.51 25.47
N LEU A 138 -9.21 4.42 24.30
CA LEU A 138 -9.19 3.19 23.49
C LEU A 138 -8.14 2.21 24.02
N PRO A 139 -8.30 0.90 23.77
CA PRO A 139 -7.30 -0.11 24.10
C PRO A 139 -5.93 0.26 23.52
N GLN A 140 -4.86 -0.04 24.28
CA GLN A 140 -3.51 0.18 23.80
C GLN A 140 -3.21 -0.82 22.67
N PRO A 141 -2.78 -0.35 21.49
CA PRO A 141 -2.52 -1.23 20.36
C PRO A 141 -1.26 -2.06 20.60
N ALA A 142 -1.36 -3.36 20.34
CA ALA A 142 -0.22 -4.23 20.12
C ALA A 142 0.27 -4.09 18.67
N THR A 143 1.59 -4.19 18.49
CA THR A 143 2.23 -4.21 17.17
C THR A 143 3.25 -5.34 17.13
N PHE A 144 3.30 -6.07 16.02
CA PHE A 144 4.27 -7.12 15.80
C PHE A 144 5.26 -6.67 14.73
N ASN A 145 6.52 -6.51 15.11
CA ASN A 145 7.60 -6.07 14.23
C ASN A 145 8.41 -7.23 13.65
N VAL A 146 8.14 -8.47 14.08
CA VAL A 146 8.93 -9.66 13.74
C VAL A 146 9.11 -9.82 12.23
N LEU A 147 8.07 -9.56 11.44
CA LEU A 147 8.09 -9.65 9.97
C LEU A 147 8.98 -8.59 9.31
N GLY A 148 9.29 -7.49 10.00
CA GLY A 148 10.14 -6.41 9.52
C GLY A 148 11.56 -6.41 10.06
N GLN A 149 11.91 -7.29 11.00
CA GLN A 149 13.20 -7.24 11.72
C GLN A 149 14.36 -7.92 10.98
N GLY A 150 14.10 -8.70 9.93
CA GLY A 150 15.15 -9.37 9.16
C GLY A 150 15.89 -10.47 9.93
N ASP A 151 15.59 -10.69 11.22
CA ASP A 151 16.25 -11.67 12.09
C ASP A 151 16.11 -13.11 11.56
N CYS A 152 14.98 -13.43 10.92
CA CYS A 152 14.76 -14.73 10.30
C CYS A 152 15.33 -14.87 8.88
N MET A 153 15.93 -13.82 8.29
CA MET A 153 16.47 -13.86 6.91
C MET A 153 17.64 -14.83 6.74
N ASN A 154 18.37 -15.12 7.82
CA ASN A 154 19.49 -16.07 7.82
C ASN A 154 19.04 -17.54 7.99
N GLN A 155 17.75 -17.80 8.13
CA GLN A 155 17.23 -19.15 8.31
C GLN A 155 16.90 -19.83 6.99
N ARG A 156 17.00 -21.15 6.97
CA ARG A 156 16.69 -22.00 5.80
C ARG A 156 15.23 -21.93 5.37
N VAL A 157 14.34 -21.60 6.32
CA VAL A 157 12.91 -21.38 6.11
C VAL A 157 12.47 -20.14 6.92
N PRO A 158 12.66 -18.92 6.37
CA PRO A 158 12.39 -17.67 7.10
C PRO A 158 10.95 -17.56 7.62
N ILE A 159 9.97 -18.08 6.86
CA ILE A 159 8.54 -18.00 7.17
C ILE A 159 8.18 -18.77 8.46
N GLU A 160 8.75 -19.96 8.67
CA GLU A 160 8.51 -20.77 9.87
C GLU A 160 9.02 -20.06 11.14
N CYS A 161 10.16 -19.38 11.03
CA CYS A 161 10.74 -18.58 12.11
C CYS A 161 9.82 -17.40 12.47
N TYR A 162 9.40 -16.63 11.46
CA TYR A 162 8.47 -15.52 11.65
C TYR A 162 7.14 -15.99 12.26
N ARG A 163 6.58 -17.11 11.79
CA ARG A 163 5.34 -17.67 12.33
C ARG A 163 5.49 -18.03 13.81
N ARG A 164 6.57 -18.73 14.19
CA ARG A 164 6.77 -19.17 15.58
C ARG A 164 6.97 -18.01 16.55
N GLU A 165 7.77 -17.02 16.16
CA GLU A 165 8.00 -15.84 16.99
C GLU A 165 6.74 -14.98 17.08
N TYR A 166 6.05 -14.79 15.96
CA TYR A 166 4.74 -14.14 15.94
C TYR A 166 3.73 -14.86 16.84
N GLU A 167 3.56 -16.18 16.73
CA GLU A 167 2.60 -16.95 17.54
C GLU A 167 2.89 -16.79 19.03
N LYS A 168 4.16 -16.83 19.43
CA LYS A 168 4.56 -16.61 20.83
C LYS A 168 4.15 -15.22 21.32
N ASP A 169 4.44 -14.18 20.56
CA ASP A 169 4.15 -12.79 20.96
C ASP A 169 2.65 -12.51 20.89
N PHE A 170 1.97 -13.06 19.89
CA PHE A 170 0.52 -13.00 19.75
C PHE A 170 -0.17 -13.69 20.92
N ASP A 171 0.23 -14.89 21.30
CA ASP A 171 -0.38 -15.65 22.39
C ASP A 171 -0.21 -14.91 23.72
N ALA A 172 0.94 -14.26 23.91
CA ALA A 172 1.19 -13.41 25.07
C ALA A 172 0.27 -12.17 25.08
N ALA A 173 0.07 -11.53 23.93
CA ALA A 173 -0.78 -10.34 23.80
C ALA A 173 -2.29 -10.66 23.87
N ALA A 174 -2.72 -11.81 23.33
CA ALA A 174 -4.13 -12.19 23.26
C ALA A 174 -4.66 -12.78 24.56
N ARG A 175 -3.79 -13.26 25.45
CA ARG A 175 -4.20 -13.93 26.70
C ARG A 175 -5.18 -13.10 27.52
N GLY A 176 -6.31 -13.70 27.88
CA GLY A 176 -7.35 -13.07 28.70
C GLY A 176 -8.30 -12.12 27.94
N HIS A 177 -8.05 -11.85 26.66
CA HIS A 177 -8.96 -11.04 25.84
C HIS A 177 -10.11 -11.89 25.27
N ALA A 178 -11.28 -11.28 25.13
CA ALA A 178 -12.48 -11.93 24.58
C ALA A 178 -12.63 -11.73 23.06
N ARG A 179 -12.00 -10.67 22.54
CA ARG A 179 -12.08 -10.29 21.12
C ARG A 179 -10.82 -9.55 20.73
N MET A 180 -10.52 -9.60 19.44
CA MET A 180 -9.45 -8.86 18.81
C MET A 180 -9.99 -7.98 17.69
N LEU A 181 -9.43 -6.79 17.59
CA LEU A 181 -9.64 -5.84 16.52
C LEU A 181 -8.29 -5.60 15.84
N MET A 182 -8.25 -5.62 14.52
CA MET A 182 -7.05 -5.33 13.74
C MET A 182 -7.29 -4.12 12.85
N LEU A 183 -6.42 -3.12 12.95
CA LEU A 183 -6.29 -2.04 11.98
C LEU A 183 -5.14 -2.40 11.04
N ILE A 184 -5.45 -2.68 9.78
CA ILE A 184 -4.46 -3.07 8.78
C ILE A 184 -4.41 -2.06 7.63
N ALA A 185 -3.20 -1.75 7.15
CA ALA A 185 -3.00 -1.14 5.83
C ALA A 185 -2.44 -2.19 4.86
N PRO A 186 -3.26 -2.80 3.98
CA PRO A 186 -2.85 -3.96 3.17
C PRO A 186 -1.70 -3.63 2.18
N GLU A 187 -1.72 -2.43 1.59
CA GLU A 187 -0.65 -1.95 0.71
C GLU A 187 0.69 -1.83 1.45
N HIS A 188 0.66 -1.48 2.73
CA HIS A 188 1.83 -1.36 3.58
C HIS A 188 2.27 -2.72 4.13
N ALA A 189 1.31 -3.54 4.56
CA ALA A 189 1.53 -4.88 5.10
C ALA A 189 2.30 -5.78 4.12
N ARG A 190 1.97 -5.75 2.81
CA ARG A 190 2.65 -6.57 1.78
C ARG A 190 4.17 -6.42 1.73
N THR A 191 4.70 -5.31 2.24
CA THR A 191 6.14 -5.01 2.22
C THR A 191 6.89 -5.90 3.20
N ILE A 192 6.26 -6.24 4.33
CA ILE A 192 6.84 -7.08 5.38
C ILE A 192 6.19 -8.46 5.45
N ASP A 193 4.96 -8.59 4.96
CA ASP A 193 4.16 -9.80 4.91
C ASP A 193 3.52 -9.95 3.52
N PRO A 194 4.28 -10.38 2.50
CA PRO A 194 3.80 -10.42 1.13
C PRO A 194 2.67 -11.45 0.99
N PRO A 195 1.54 -11.07 0.35
CA PRO A 195 0.41 -11.96 0.18
C PRO A 195 0.75 -13.13 -0.77
N LYS A 196 0.10 -14.27 -0.52
CA LYS A 196 0.23 -15.45 -1.38
C LYS A 196 -0.54 -15.30 -2.68
N THR A 197 0.04 -15.83 -3.74
CA THR A 197 -0.65 -15.99 -5.02
C THR A 197 -1.74 -17.05 -4.93
N LEU A 198 -2.72 -16.98 -5.84
CA LEU A 198 -3.78 -17.99 -5.93
C LEU A 198 -3.21 -19.41 -6.10
N ALA A 199 -2.15 -19.57 -6.89
CA ALA A 199 -1.51 -20.86 -7.13
C ALA A 199 -0.88 -21.45 -5.86
N GLU A 200 -0.24 -20.62 -5.04
CA GLU A 200 0.33 -21.04 -3.75
C GLU A 200 -0.78 -21.45 -2.77
N LEU A 201 -1.87 -20.68 -2.70
CA LEU A 201 -3.02 -20.99 -1.85
C LEU A 201 -3.71 -22.30 -2.27
N GLN A 202 -3.85 -22.54 -3.58
CA GLN A 202 -4.41 -23.79 -4.10
C GLN A 202 -3.51 -24.98 -3.81
N ALA A 203 -2.19 -24.84 -3.94
CA ALA A 203 -1.25 -25.90 -3.60
C ALA A 203 -1.29 -26.24 -2.09
N GLU A 204 -1.40 -25.23 -1.22
CA GLU A 204 -1.54 -25.44 0.22
C GLU A 204 -2.88 -26.08 0.60
N TRP A 205 -3.95 -25.70 -0.10
CA TRP A 205 -5.25 -26.33 0.01
C TRP A 205 -5.15 -27.82 -0.31
N GLU A 206 -4.62 -28.18 -1.48
CA GLU A 206 -4.46 -29.58 -1.89
C GLU A 206 -3.57 -30.40 -0.94
N ALA A 207 -2.56 -29.77 -0.32
CA ALA A 207 -1.66 -30.42 0.63
C ALA A 207 -2.24 -30.59 2.05
N SER A 208 -3.30 -29.84 2.40
CA SER A 208 -3.83 -29.80 3.77
C SER A 208 -5.05 -30.71 3.93
N PRO A 209 -5.11 -31.56 4.98
CA PRO A 209 -6.32 -32.28 5.29
C PRO A 209 -7.43 -31.29 5.72
N HIS A 210 -8.47 -31.16 4.90
CA HIS A 210 -9.60 -30.28 5.19
C HIS A 210 -10.39 -30.81 6.39
N ALA A 211 -10.40 -30.05 7.48
CA ALA A 211 -11.17 -30.40 8.68
C ALA A 211 -12.69 -30.22 8.50
N ASP A 212 -13.10 -29.36 7.58
CA ASP A 212 -14.51 -29.11 7.23
C ASP A 212 -14.85 -29.77 5.88
N PRO A 213 -15.82 -30.71 5.83
CA PRO A 213 -16.23 -31.37 4.61
C PRO A 213 -16.91 -30.46 3.56
N ASN A 214 -17.32 -29.24 3.93
CA ASN A 214 -17.91 -28.26 3.01
C ASN A 214 -16.93 -27.16 2.57
N ALA A 215 -15.68 -27.25 3.00
CA ALA A 215 -14.69 -26.24 2.74
C ALA A 215 -14.39 -26.18 1.22
N LYS A 216 -14.36 -24.97 0.64
CA LYS A 216 -14.13 -24.76 -0.79
C LYS A 216 -12.71 -24.25 -1.05
N PRO A 217 -12.09 -24.63 -2.17
CA PRO A 217 -10.77 -24.13 -2.53
C PRO A 217 -10.77 -22.62 -2.73
N PRO A 218 -9.63 -21.95 -2.47
CA PRO A 218 -9.48 -20.53 -2.72
C PRO A 218 -9.61 -20.22 -4.22
N THR A 219 -10.35 -19.16 -4.54
CA THR A 219 -10.61 -18.69 -5.92
C THR A 219 -9.96 -17.36 -6.24
N GLU A 220 -9.43 -16.67 -5.22
CA GLU A 220 -8.81 -15.34 -5.33
C GLU A 220 -7.45 -15.34 -4.62
N PRO A 221 -6.50 -14.48 -5.05
CA PRO A 221 -5.24 -14.33 -4.34
C PRO A 221 -5.46 -13.71 -2.96
N ASP A 222 -4.49 -13.93 -2.07
CA ASP A 222 -4.47 -13.27 -0.77
C ASP A 222 -4.25 -11.76 -0.93
N LYS A 223 -4.83 -10.99 -0.02
CA LYS A 223 -4.72 -9.53 0.04
C LYS A 223 -3.88 -9.04 1.24
N TYR A 224 -3.70 -9.85 2.27
CA TYR A 224 -3.27 -9.37 3.59
C TYR A 224 -2.05 -10.08 4.21
N GLY A 225 -1.46 -11.06 3.52
CA GLY A 225 -0.33 -11.81 4.06
C GLY A 225 -0.74 -12.74 5.20
N VAL A 226 0.23 -13.42 5.81
CA VAL A 226 0.01 -14.39 6.90
C VAL A 226 -0.82 -13.80 8.02
N LEU A 227 -0.55 -12.56 8.42
CA LEU A 227 -1.25 -11.91 9.53
C LEU A 227 -2.68 -11.58 9.20
N GLY A 228 -2.96 -10.87 8.11
CA GLY A 228 -4.36 -10.55 7.84
C GLY A 228 -5.19 -11.77 7.40
N LEU A 229 -4.57 -12.79 6.78
CA LEU A 229 -5.24 -14.08 6.52
C LEU A 229 -5.74 -14.76 7.80
N ARG A 230 -4.98 -14.66 8.90
CA ARG A 230 -5.40 -15.19 10.21
C ARG A 230 -6.71 -14.53 10.69
N PHE A 231 -6.89 -13.24 10.42
CA PHE A 231 -8.09 -12.51 10.80
C PHE A 231 -9.23 -12.73 9.79
N GLN A 232 -8.93 -12.85 8.49
CA GLN A 232 -9.91 -13.06 7.43
C GLN A 232 -10.52 -14.47 7.46
N PHE A 233 -9.68 -15.51 7.62
CA PHE A 233 -10.08 -16.92 7.53
C PHE A 233 -10.08 -17.65 8.88
N ALA A 234 -10.44 -16.90 9.93
CA ALA A 234 -10.51 -17.33 11.32
C ALA A 234 -11.24 -18.67 11.55
N SER A 235 -12.13 -19.08 10.63
CA SER A 235 -12.84 -20.37 10.65
C SER A 235 -11.93 -21.59 10.76
N ASN A 236 -10.74 -21.58 10.16
CA ASN A 236 -9.79 -22.70 10.25
C ASN A 236 -8.90 -22.63 11.52
N GLN A 237 -8.94 -21.53 12.28
CA GLN A 237 -8.08 -21.27 13.44
C GLN A 237 -8.84 -21.12 14.77
N ARG A 238 -10.04 -21.72 14.89
CA ARG A 238 -10.89 -21.66 16.11
C ARG A 238 -11.31 -20.24 16.54
N THR A 239 -11.24 -19.27 15.64
CA THR A 239 -11.58 -17.87 15.89
C THR A 239 -12.80 -17.49 15.05
N TRP A 240 -13.77 -16.79 15.64
CA TRP A 240 -15.02 -16.48 14.94
C TRP A 240 -14.94 -15.07 14.38
N PRO A 241 -15.03 -14.87 13.05
CA PRO A 241 -15.00 -13.52 12.51
C PRO A 241 -16.25 -12.75 13.00
N CYS A 242 -16.04 -11.55 13.56
CA CYS A 242 -17.11 -10.68 14.06
C CYS A 242 -17.40 -9.49 13.14
N GLY A 243 -16.84 -9.49 11.93
CA GLY A 243 -17.05 -8.48 10.90
C GLY A 243 -15.77 -7.70 10.56
N GLY A 244 -15.95 -6.64 9.79
CA GLY A 244 -14.87 -5.75 9.37
C GLY A 244 -15.40 -4.64 8.48
N ASP A 245 -14.58 -3.59 8.29
CA ASP A 245 -14.86 -2.46 7.43
C ASP A 245 -13.69 -2.22 6.49
N VAL A 246 -14.00 -1.89 5.23
CA VAL A 246 -13.01 -1.61 4.19
C VAL A 246 -13.06 -0.13 3.87
N PHE A 247 -11.92 0.55 4.02
CA PHE A 247 -11.72 1.93 3.61
C PHE A 247 -10.59 2.01 2.59
N VAL A 248 -10.42 3.16 1.95
CA VAL A 248 -9.32 3.36 1.00
C VAL A 248 -7.98 3.26 1.75
N GLY A 249 -7.18 2.25 1.41
CA GLY A 249 -5.84 1.99 1.97
C GLY A 249 -5.81 1.47 3.40
N VAL A 250 -6.96 1.36 4.09
CA VAL A 250 -7.05 0.96 5.51
C VAL A 250 -8.25 0.05 5.70
N GLU A 251 -8.09 -1.02 6.46
CA GLU A 251 -9.18 -1.93 6.77
C GLU A 251 -9.19 -2.29 8.25
N VAL A 252 -10.38 -2.59 8.74
CA VAL A 252 -10.60 -3.06 10.10
C VAL A 252 -11.11 -4.48 10.05
N MET A 253 -10.50 -5.37 10.80
CA MET A 253 -10.92 -6.75 10.95
C MET A 253 -11.26 -7.06 12.41
N CYS A 254 -12.18 -8.01 12.61
CA CYS A 254 -12.66 -8.41 13.92
C CYS A 254 -12.66 -9.93 14.04
N ALA A 255 -12.05 -10.45 15.12
CA ALA A 255 -12.12 -11.86 15.48
C ALA A 255 -12.50 -12.01 16.95
N SER A 256 -13.56 -12.76 17.26
CA SER A 256 -13.98 -13.09 18.62
C SER A 256 -13.50 -14.48 19.03
N PHE A 257 -13.26 -14.63 20.33
CA PHE A 257 -12.94 -15.92 20.94
C PHE A 257 -14.20 -16.48 21.62
N PRO A 258 -14.48 -17.79 21.50
CA PRO A 258 -15.67 -18.39 22.13
C PRO A 258 -15.59 -18.38 23.67
N SER A 259 -14.38 -18.32 24.23
CA SER A 259 -14.06 -18.01 25.62
C SER A 259 -12.87 -17.05 25.62
N ARG A 260 -12.53 -16.41 26.74
CA ARG A 260 -11.31 -15.60 26.82
C ARG A 260 -10.09 -16.43 26.42
N TYR A 261 -9.21 -15.85 25.60
CA TYR A 261 -8.13 -16.57 24.96
C TYR A 261 -7.14 -17.15 25.97
N GLN A 262 -6.95 -18.47 25.93
CA GLN A 262 -6.05 -19.23 26.83
C GLN A 262 -6.25 -18.95 28.33
N GLU A 263 -7.44 -18.50 28.76
CA GLU A 263 -7.80 -18.43 30.18
C GLU A 263 -8.25 -19.82 30.65
N LYS A 264 -7.54 -20.39 31.62
CA LYS A 264 -7.87 -21.68 32.25
C LYS A 264 -8.75 -21.46 33.47
#